data_AF-A0A383C8Z7-F1
#
_entry.id   AF-A0A383C8Z7-F1
#
_cell.length_a   1.000
_cell.length_b   1.000
_cell.length_c   1.000
_cell.angle_alpha   90.00
_cell.angle_beta   90.00
_cell.angle_gamma   90.00
#
_symmetry.space_group_name_H-M   'P 1'
#
loop_
_entity.id
_entity.type
_entity.pdbx_description
1 polymer ?
#
loop_
_entity_poly.entity_id
_entity_poly.type
_entity_poly.pdbx_seq_one_letter_code
_entity_poly.pdbx_strand_id
1 'polypeptide(L)'
;MLPFALVITVLTSACRAESLPQLEPGKDPFVKLRRQMVAVQLAGRDIRDEEVLRVMMRVPRHLFVGEKWREYAYTDHPLPIGENQTISQPYIVAYMTQALQLEAGERVLEVGTGSGYQAAVLGELAAEDYTI
;
A
#
# COMPACT_ATOMS: atom_id res chain seq x y z
N MET A 1 18.55 41.95 21.17
CA MET A 1 17.44 41.02 20.92
C MET A 1 17.62 40.46 19.52
N LEU A 2 18.24 39.28 19.39
CA LEU A 2 18.33 38.55 18.11
C LEU A 2 17.08 37.69 17.95
N PRO A 3 16.46 37.62 16.76
CA PRO A 3 15.44 36.61 16.51
C PRO A 3 16.12 35.26 16.25
N PHE A 4 15.72 34.24 17.00
CA PHE A 4 15.99 32.84 16.68
C PHE A 4 15.27 32.50 15.37
N ALA A 5 16.01 32.42 14.27
CA ALA A 5 15.56 31.73 13.07
C ALA A 5 15.81 30.23 13.29
N LEU A 6 14.78 29.51 13.73
CA LEU A 6 14.77 28.05 13.72
C LEU A 6 14.62 27.60 12.26
N VAL A 7 15.74 27.43 11.58
CA VAL A 7 15.80 26.76 10.28
C VAL A 7 15.64 25.27 10.54
N ILE A 8 14.40 24.78 10.49
CA ILE A 8 14.14 23.35 10.36
C ILE A 8 14.47 23.01 8.90
N THR A 9 15.72 22.64 8.64
CA THR A 9 16.07 21.93 7.41
C THR A 9 15.40 20.55 7.51
N VAL A 10 14.16 20.43 7.03
CA VAL A 10 13.64 19.12 6.66
C VAL A 10 14.53 18.66 5.52
N LEU A 11 15.45 17.74 5.83
CA LEU A 11 16.12 16.94 4.81
C LEU A 11 15.01 16.22 4.06
N THR A 12 14.52 16.82 2.98
CA THR A 12 13.71 16.13 1.97
C THR A 12 14.64 15.17 1.24
N SER A 13 15.01 14.08 1.93
CA SER A 13 15.26 12.85 1.22
C SER A 13 13.91 12.45 0.64
N ALA A 14 13.59 13.02 -0.52
CA ALA A 14 12.66 12.41 -1.43
C ALA A 14 13.27 11.04 -1.75
N CYS A 15 12.92 10.04 -0.95
CA CYS A 15 13.10 8.66 -1.34
C CYS A 15 12.30 8.53 -2.62
N ARG A 16 12.98 8.63 -3.76
CA ARG A 16 12.46 8.15 -5.04
C ARG A 16 11.89 6.78 -4.74
N ALA A 17 10.59 6.60 -4.91
CA ALA A 17 9.97 5.29 -4.81
C ALA A 17 10.82 4.34 -5.67
N GLU A 18 11.57 3.44 -5.03
CA GLU A 18 12.17 2.34 -5.74
C GLU A 18 11.01 1.65 -6.46
N SER A 19 11.15 1.44 -7.77
CA SER A 19 10.11 0.82 -8.57
C SER A 19 9.65 -0.45 -7.87
N LEU A 20 8.34 -0.59 -7.65
CA LEU A 20 7.76 -1.77 -7.00
C LEU A 20 8.42 -3.04 -7.55
N PRO A 21 8.79 -4.03 -6.70
CA PRO A 21 9.39 -5.25 -7.19
C PRO A 21 8.52 -5.88 -8.28
N GLN A 22 9.03 -5.83 -9.51
CA GLN A 22 8.30 -6.25 -10.69
C GLN A 22 8.42 -7.77 -10.81
N LEU A 23 7.28 -8.46 -10.73
CA LEU A 23 7.24 -9.89 -11.03
C LEU A 23 7.22 -10.06 -12.55
N GLU A 24 8.06 -10.96 -13.04
CA GLU A 24 8.06 -11.36 -14.45
C GLU A 24 6.65 -11.83 -14.87
N PRO A 25 6.10 -11.31 -16.00
CA PRO A 25 4.79 -11.70 -16.48
C PRO A 25 4.66 -13.23 -16.62
N GLY A 26 3.62 -13.80 -16.00
CA GLY A 26 3.35 -15.24 -16.03
C GLY A 26 4.10 -16.09 -15.01
N LYS A 27 4.97 -15.51 -14.16
CA LYS A 27 5.68 -16.25 -13.11
C LYS A 27 5.17 -16.03 -11.69
N ASP A 28 4.23 -15.11 -11.48
CA ASP A 28 3.65 -14.85 -10.16
C ASP A 28 2.66 -15.98 -9.77
N PRO A 29 3.01 -16.85 -8.79
CA PRO A 29 2.14 -17.97 -8.42
C PRO A 29 0.88 -17.51 -7.66
N PHE A 30 0.83 -16.25 -7.22
CA PHE A 30 -0.27 -15.71 -6.43
C PHE A 30 -1.31 -14.94 -7.25
N VAL A 31 -1.17 -14.82 -8.57
CA VAL A 31 -2.11 -14.06 -9.43
C VAL A 31 -3.55 -14.53 -9.24
N LYS A 32 -3.78 -15.84 -9.15
CA LYS A 32 -5.13 -16.40 -8.95
C LYS A 32 -5.73 -15.97 -7.61
N LEU A 33 -4.95 -16.04 -6.54
CA LEU A 33 -5.39 -15.63 -5.19
C LEU A 33 -5.66 -14.12 -5.13
N ARG A 34 -4.81 -13.30 -5.75
CA ARG A 34 -5.02 -11.85 -5.84
C ARG A 34 -6.30 -11.51 -6.60
N ARG A 35 -6.52 -12.12 -7.77
CA ARG A 35 -7.75 -11.94 -8.55
C ARG A 35 -9.00 -12.30 -7.74
N GLN A 36 -8.94 -13.43 -7.02
CA GLN A 36 -10.04 -13.86 -6.17
C GLN A 36 -10.29 -12.89 -5.01
N MET A 37 -9.24 -12.39 -4.36
CA MET A 37 -9.34 -11.38 -3.30
C MET A 37 -10.05 -10.12 -3.84
N VAL A 38 -9.62 -9.57 -4.98
CA VAL A 38 -10.25 -8.37 -5.54
C VAL A 38 -11.70 -8.63 -5.94
N ALA A 39 -11.99 -9.74 -6.63
CA ALA A 39 -13.34 -10.03 -7.11
C ALA A 39 -14.33 -10.32 -5.98
N VAL A 40 -13.94 -11.11 -4.98
CA VAL A 40 -14.85 -11.62 -3.95
C VAL A 40 -14.81 -10.79 -2.68
N GLN A 41 -13.61 -10.42 -2.21
CA GLN A 41 -13.43 -9.78 -0.91
C GLN A 41 -13.45 -8.25 -0.99
N LEU A 42 -13.28 -7.66 -2.17
CA LEU A 42 -13.35 -6.20 -2.37
C LEU A 42 -14.60 -5.81 -3.18
N ALA A 43 -14.59 -6.08 -4.50
CA ALA A 43 -15.66 -5.70 -5.42
C ALA A 43 -16.99 -6.40 -5.13
N GLY A 44 -16.91 -7.65 -4.64
CA GLY A 44 -18.08 -8.42 -4.18
C GLY A 44 -18.77 -7.83 -2.94
N ARG A 45 -18.14 -6.86 -2.26
CA ARG A 45 -18.71 -6.12 -1.13
C ARG A 45 -19.10 -4.71 -1.59
N ASP A 46 -18.30 -3.71 -1.23
CA ASP A 46 -18.61 -2.28 -1.36
C ASP A 46 -17.42 -1.42 -1.82
N ILE A 47 -16.31 -2.05 -2.23
CA ILE A 47 -15.24 -1.35 -2.95
C ILE A 47 -15.69 -1.19 -4.41
N ARG A 48 -15.98 0.05 -4.81
CA ARG A 48 -16.53 0.43 -6.12
C ARG A 48 -15.59 1.31 -6.94
N ASP A 49 -14.56 1.87 -6.32
CA ASP A 49 -13.54 2.65 -7.02
C ASP A 49 -12.69 1.75 -7.93
N GLU A 50 -12.82 1.97 -9.24
CA GLU A 50 -12.17 1.17 -10.27
C GLU A 50 -10.64 1.31 -10.23
N GLU A 51 -10.12 2.49 -9.89
CA GLU A 51 -8.69 2.74 -9.78
C GLU A 51 -8.12 2.04 -8.55
N VAL A 52 -8.84 2.06 -7.42
CA VAL A 52 -8.45 1.28 -6.23
C VAL A 52 -8.42 -0.22 -6.54
N LEU A 53 -9.45 -0.76 -7.21
CA LEU A 53 -9.49 -2.17 -7.59
C LEU A 53 -8.33 -2.53 -8.55
N ARG A 54 -8.01 -1.65 -9.50
CA ARG A 54 -6.89 -1.80 -10.43
C ARG A 54 -5.55 -1.83 -9.69
N VAL A 55 -5.33 -0.93 -8.74
CA VAL A 55 -4.09 -0.88 -7.95
C VAL A 55 -3.98 -2.10 -7.03
N MET A 56 -5.06 -2.51 -6.35
CA MET A 56 -5.08 -3.72 -5.53
C MET A 56 -4.80 -4.99 -6.34
N MET A 57 -5.12 -5.00 -7.64
CA MET A 57 -4.72 -6.05 -8.58
C MET A 57 -3.23 -5.98 -8.98
N ARG A 58 -2.66 -4.78 -9.04
CA ARG A 58 -1.30 -4.54 -9.50
C ARG A 58 -0.26 -4.79 -8.41
N VAL A 59 -0.49 -4.29 -7.19
CA VAL A 59 0.50 -4.34 -6.10
C VAL A 59 0.59 -5.76 -5.51
N PRO A 60 1.77 -6.42 -5.57
CA PRO A 60 1.92 -7.80 -5.12
C PRO A 60 2.06 -7.91 -3.60
N ARG A 61 0.93 -7.88 -2.88
CA ARG A 61 0.87 -7.98 -1.41
C ARG A 61 1.74 -9.07 -0.77
N HIS A 62 1.94 -10.22 -1.42
CA HIS A 62 2.78 -11.31 -0.91
C HIS A 62 4.28 -10.96 -0.81
N LEU A 63 4.74 -9.87 -1.45
CA LEU A 63 6.10 -9.36 -1.31
C LEU A 63 6.29 -8.49 -0.05
N PHE A 64 5.20 -8.13 0.62
CA PHE A 64 5.18 -7.30 1.82
C PHE A 64 4.95 -8.12 3.11
N VAL A 65 5.08 -9.45 3.02
CA VAL A 65 4.95 -10.38 4.14
C VAL A 65 6.10 -11.37 4.18
N GLY A 66 6.40 -11.90 5.36
CA GLY A 66 7.38 -12.98 5.52
C GLY A 66 6.98 -14.24 4.75
N GLU A 67 7.96 -15.03 4.32
CA GLU A 67 7.77 -16.20 3.44
C GLU A 67 6.69 -17.19 3.96
N LYS A 68 6.69 -17.47 5.27
CA LYS A 68 5.72 -18.33 5.93
C LYS A 68 4.26 -17.87 5.84
N TRP A 69 4.04 -16.59 5.53
CA TRP A 69 2.71 -15.97 5.44
C TRP A 69 2.24 -15.76 4.00
N ARG A 70 3.07 -16.04 2.99
CA ARG A 70 2.74 -15.74 1.58
C ARG A 70 1.46 -16.44 1.09
N GLU A 71 1.23 -17.68 1.53
CA GLU A 71 0.00 -18.43 1.20
C GLU A 71 -1.27 -17.75 1.73
N TYR A 72 -1.15 -16.98 2.80
CA TYR A 72 -2.24 -16.22 3.43
C TYR A 72 -2.28 -14.75 2.99
N ALA A 73 -1.36 -14.30 2.13
CA ALA A 73 -1.22 -12.88 1.79
C ALA A 73 -2.50 -12.23 1.24
N TYR A 74 -3.40 -13.02 0.66
CA TYR A 74 -4.63 -12.56 -0.01
C TYR A 74 -5.93 -12.97 0.70
N THR A 75 -5.84 -13.46 1.92
CA THR A 75 -7.01 -13.65 2.78
C THR A 75 -7.36 -12.36 3.53
N ASP A 76 -8.64 -12.12 3.80
CA ASP A 76 -9.12 -10.90 4.48
C ASP A 76 -8.87 -10.91 6.00
N HIS A 77 -7.60 -10.99 6.41
CA HIS A 77 -7.17 -10.84 7.80
C HIS A 77 -5.77 -10.21 7.91
N PRO A 78 -5.43 -9.58 9.04
CA PRO A 78 -4.10 -9.01 9.25
C PRO A 78 -3.04 -10.10 9.43
N LEU A 79 -1.83 -9.86 8.92
CA LEU A 79 -0.71 -10.81 9.04
C LEU A 79 0.46 -10.20 9.83
N PRO A 80 1.18 -10.98 10.65
CA PRO A 80 2.35 -10.49 11.38
C PRO A 80 3.49 -10.11 10.44
N ILE A 81 4.14 -8.97 10.70
CA ILE A 81 5.29 -8.48 9.92
C ILE A 81 6.57 -8.29 10.75
N GLY A 82 6.56 -8.73 12.02
CA GLY A 82 7.66 -8.51 12.98
C GLY A 82 7.35 -7.33 13.91
N GLU A 83 8.17 -7.14 14.94
CA GLU A 83 8.07 -6.01 15.89
C GLU A 83 6.67 -5.79 16.50
N ASN A 84 5.91 -6.88 16.71
CA ASN A 84 4.50 -6.86 17.13
C ASN A 84 3.56 -6.04 16.24
N GLN A 85 3.97 -5.77 14.99
CA GLN A 85 3.17 -5.08 13.97
C GLN A 85 2.47 -6.07 13.05
N THR A 86 1.45 -5.58 12.36
CA THR A 86 0.73 -6.34 11.33
C THR A 86 0.60 -5.54 10.04
N ILE A 87 0.56 -6.25 8.91
CA ILE A 87 0.02 -5.69 7.67
C ILE A 87 -1.51 -5.76 7.74
N SER A 88 -2.17 -4.62 7.57
CA SER A 88 -3.64 -4.51 7.58
C SER A 88 -4.29 -5.42 6.55
N GLN A 89 -5.44 -6.00 6.85
CA GLN A 89 -6.18 -6.87 5.91
C GLN A 89 -6.49 -6.16 4.57
N PRO A 90 -6.54 -6.89 3.44
CA PRO A 90 -6.79 -6.31 2.11
C PRO A 90 -8.03 -5.41 2.03
N TYR A 91 -9.14 -5.78 2.68
CA TYR A 91 -10.36 -4.98 2.66
C TYR A 91 -10.17 -3.59 3.28
N ILE A 92 -9.49 -3.51 4.42
CA ILE A 92 -9.28 -2.23 5.12
C ILE A 92 -8.36 -1.32 4.30
N VAL A 93 -7.33 -1.86 3.66
CA VAL A 93 -6.47 -1.10 2.74
C VAL A 93 -7.29 -0.52 1.59
N ALA A 94 -8.12 -1.32 0.92
CA ALA A 94 -8.96 -0.85 -0.18
C ALA A 94 -10.01 0.17 0.29
N TYR A 95 -10.65 -0.07 1.42
CA TYR A 95 -11.66 0.81 1.99
C TYR A 95 -11.07 2.18 2.34
N MET A 96 -9.93 2.22 3.04
CA MET A 96 -9.24 3.46 3.38
C MET A 96 -8.83 4.21 2.12
N THR A 97 -8.26 3.51 1.15
CA THR A 97 -7.81 4.12 -0.11
C THR A 97 -8.98 4.72 -0.89
N GLN A 98 -10.10 4.01 -1.02
CA GLN A 98 -11.32 4.53 -1.65
C GLN A 98 -11.89 5.73 -0.90
N ALA A 99 -11.88 5.71 0.43
CA ALA A 99 -12.41 6.78 1.25
C ALA A 99 -11.61 8.09 1.15
N LEU A 100 -10.33 8.02 0.77
CA LEU A 100 -9.52 9.21 0.51
C LEU A 100 -9.95 9.97 -0.74
N GLN A 101 -10.60 9.29 -1.71
CA GLN A 101 -11.04 9.87 -2.99
C GLN A 101 -9.90 10.62 -3.69
N LEU A 102 -8.69 10.03 -3.68
CA LEU A 102 -7.48 10.71 -4.15
C LEU A 102 -7.59 11.12 -5.62
N GLU A 103 -7.21 12.37 -5.87
CA GLU A 103 -7.06 12.90 -7.22
C GLU A 103 -5.59 12.84 -7.67
N ALA A 104 -5.39 12.66 -8.98
CA ALA A 104 -4.05 12.68 -9.56
C ALA A 104 -3.39 14.05 -9.32
N GLY A 105 -2.22 14.07 -8.67
CA GLY A 105 -1.51 15.31 -8.32
C GLY A 105 -1.42 15.57 -6.81
N GLU A 106 -2.21 14.87 -5.99
CA GLU A 106 -2.20 15.05 -4.55
C GLU A 106 -0.96 14.46 -3.88
N ARG A 107 -0.62 15.00 -2.71
CA ARG A 107 0.47 14.55 -1.85
C ARG A 107 -0.11 13.93 -0.60
N VAL A 108 0.31 12.72 -0.26
CA VAL A 108 -0.21 11.95 0.88
C VAL A 108 0.84 11.85 1.98
N LEU A 109 0.38 11.90 3.23
CA LEU A 109 1.16 11.55 4.41
C LEU A 109 0.54 10.30 5.05
N GLU A 110 1.22 9.17 4.94
CA GLU A 110 0.94 7.96 5.70
C GLU A 110 1.68 8.00 7.06
N VAL A 111 0.98 7.67 8.14
CA VAL A 111 1.58 7.51 9.46
C VAL A 111 1.51 6.05 9.85
N GLY A 112 2.66 5.40 10.00
CA GLY A 112 2.75 3.98 10.30
C GLY A 112 3.07 3.14 9.07
N THR A 113 4.24 3.35 8.48
CA THR A 113 4.73 2.65 7.28
C THR A 113 4.54 1.12 7.34
N GLY A 114 4.83 0.52 8.50
CA GLY A 114 4.71 -0.92 8.71
C GLY A 114 5.45 -1.73 7.64
N SER A 115 4.71 -2.52 6.87
CA SER A 115 5.28 -3.33 5.77
C SER A 115 5.61 -2.54 4.51
N GLY A 116 5.07 -1.31 4.37
CA GLY A 116 5.11 -0.52 3.13
C GLY A 116 4.05 -0.88 2.09
N TYR A 117 3.13 -1.82 2.38
CA TYR A 117 2.10 -2.21 1.41
C TYR A 117 1.08 -1.11 1.11
N GLN A 118 0.64 -0.37 2.13
CA GLN A 118 -0.31 0.73 1.94
C GLN A 118 0.38 1.90 1.22
N ALA A 119 1.60 2.28 1.60
CA ALA A 119 2.44 3.20 0.82
C ALA A 119 2.54 2.80 -0.66
N ALA A 120 2.81 1.52 -0.95
CA ALA A 120 2.88 1.02 -2.32
C ALA A 120 1.55 1.13 -3.09
N VAL A 121 0.41 1.02 -2.40
CA VAL A 121 -0.93 1.24 -2.99
C VAL A 121 -1.18 2.72 -3.23
N LEU A 122 -0.84 3.59 -2.26
CA LEU A 122 -1.02 5.04 -2.37
C LEU A 122 -0.11 5.65 -3.44
N GLY A 123 1.14 5.20 -3.55
CA GLY A 123 2.09 5.67 -4.55
C GLY A 123 1.73 5.32 -6.00
N GLU A 124 0.75 4.43 -6.23
CA GLU A 124 0.19 4.16 -7.56
C GLU A 124 -0.99 5.08 -7.91
N LEU A 125 -1.46 5.90 -6.96
CA LEU A 125 -2.61 6.81 -7.09
C LEU A 125 -2.22 8.28 -6.92
N ALA A 126 -1.36 8.60 -5.94
CA ALA A 126 -0.91 9.94 -5.60
C ALA A 126 0.29 10.39 -6.46
N ALA A 127 0.56 11.70 -6.48
CA ALA A 127 1.78 12.22 -7.10
C ALA A 127 3.01 11.99 -6.21
N GLU A 128 2.83 12.14 -4.89
CA GLU A 128 3.87 11.86 -3.91
C GLU A 128 3.24 11.23 -2.67
N ASP A 129 3.93 10.24 -2.11
CA ASP A 129 3.56 9.61 -0.85
C ASP A 129 4.73 9.70 0.14
N TYR A 130 4.46 10.24 1.32
CA TYR A 130 5.41 10.35 2.42
C TYR A 130 4.92 9.46 3.54
N THR A 131 5.80 8.61 4.07
CA THR A 131 5.44 7.69 5.15
C THR A 131 6.43 7.80 6.32
N ILE A 132 5.93 7.72 7.55
CA ILE A 132 6.72 7.75 8.80
C ILE A 132 6.47 6.53 9.69
#